data_AF-A0A175WA19-F1
#
_entry.id   AF-A0A175WA19-F1
#
_cell.length_a   1.000
_cell.length_b   1.000
_cell.length_c   1.000
_cell.angle_alpha   90.00
_cell.angle_beta   90.00
_cell.angle_gamma   90.00
#
_symmetry.space_group_name_H-M   'P 1'
#
loop_
_entity.id
_entity.type
_entity.pdbx_description
1 polymer ?
#
loop_
_entity_poly.entity_id
_entity_poly.type
_entity_poly.pdbx_seq_one_letter_code
_entity_poly.pdbx_strand_id
1 'polypeptide(L)'
;MRHHNHHFGGDPFAWKGFWSPPTSCGKCTGSLGTRLVWVNLVLTAPLSPTSSFCEEDYAVTIYIAEFINALSSLAYGITRKHDSLSVALFLIGIASTAYHATLRQGPQFSDDLSMLLPASCLLQRLYAHGQTRAVVSLVAGVVAFLIWNVDLERCLELRAIRQKLGLPWTWALGLHGWWHILTALGAAEFTTLVRGLVWRRLGFAS
;
A
#
# COMPACT_ATOMS: atom_id res chain seq x y z
N MET A 1 -11.80 26.04 22.47
CA MET A 1 -10.47 25.38 22.43
C MET A 1 -10.63 24.08 21.65
N ARG A 2 -10.36 24.07 20.34
CA ARG A 2 -10.52 22.90 19.45
C ARG A 2 -9.23 22.67 18.66
N HIS A 3 -8.40 21.77 19.13
CA HIS A 3 -7.48 20.99 18.29
C HIS A 3 -7.42 19.60 18.89
N HIS A 4 -8.32 18.74 18.43
CA HIS A 4 -8.35 17.32 18.76
C HIS A 4 -7.17 16.64 18.06
N ASN A 5 -6.02 16.65 18.72
CA ASN A 5 -4.92 15.73 18.45
C ASN A 5 -5.29 14.35 19.02
N HIS A 6 -6.31 13.68 18.47
CA HIS A 6 -6.55 12.27 18.77
C HIS A 6 -5.61 11.42 17.91
N HIS A 7 -4.37 11.38 18.37
CA HIS A 7 -3.36 10.43 17.90
C HIS A 7 -3.81 8.99 18.22
N PHE A 8 -3.44 8.06 17.34
CA PHE A 8 -3.73 6.62 17.29
C PHE A 8 -3.40 5.78 18.55
N GLY A 9 -3.05 6.42 19.67
CA GLY A 9 -2.98 5.77 20.98
C GLY A 9 -4.33 5.32 21.55
N GLY A 10 -5.43 5.49 20.80
CA GLY A 10 -6.78 5.08 21.19
C GLY A 10 -7.22 3.69 20.71
N ASP A 11 -6.45 3.03 19.85
CA ASP A 11 -6.79 1.69 19.37
C ASP A 11 -6.68 0.69 20.55
N PRO A 12 -7.75 -0.08 20.88
CA PRO A 12 -7.82 -0.85 22.13
C PRO A 12 -6.70 -1.89 22.31
N PHE A 13 -6.11 -2.31 21.19
CA PHE A 13 -5.13 -3.38 21.12
C PHE A 13 -3.76 -2.93 20.61
N ALA A 14 -3.56 -1.65 20.26
CA ALA A 14 -2.31 -1.14 19.67
C ALA A 14 -1.06 -1.38 20.56
N TRP A 15 -1.25 -1.43 21.88
CA TRP A 15 -0.18 -1.66 22.86
C TRP A 15 -0.04 -3.11 23.31
N LYS A 16 -0.91 -4.00 22.83
CA LYS A 16 -0.97 -5.41 23.23
C LYS A 16 -0.38 -6.35 22.17
N GLY A 17 0.05 -5.80 21.04
CA GLY A 17 0.66 -6.56 19.97
C GLY A 17 2.09 -6.99 20.30
N PHE A 18 2.52 -8.08 19.68
CA PHE A 18 3.86 -8.64 19.83
C PHE A 18 4.96 -7.64 19.42
N TRP A 19 4.70 -6.83 18.39
CA TRP A 19 5.66 -5.84 17.89
C TRP A 19 5.46 -4.44 18.49
N SER A 20 4.52 -4.28 19.42
CA SER A 20 4.24 -3.01 20.08
C SER A 20 5.45 -2.51 20.89
N PRO A 21 5.60 -1.18 21.05
CA PRO A 21 4.85 -0.13 20.36
C PRO A 21 5.26 0.04 18.90
N PRO A 22 4.36 0.57 18.05
CA PRO A 22 4.73 0.95 16.69
C PRO A 22 5.82 2.03 16.75
N THR A 23 6.82 1.91 15.87
CA THR A 23 7.92 2.89 15.77
C THR A 23 7.92 3.67 14.46
N SER A 24 7.03 3.33 13.52
CA SER A 24 6.93 4.00 12.22
C SER A 24 6.56 5.47 12.37
N CYS A 25 7.09 6.33 11.50
CA CYS A 25 6.80 7.77 11.50
C CYS A 25 5.32 8.05 11.18
N GLY A 26 4.63 7.09 10.55
CA GLY A 26 3.18 7.15 10.38
C GLY A 26 2.41 7.13 11.70
N LYS A 27 2.98 6.47 12.73
CA LYS A 27 2.33 6.22 14.04
C LYS A 27 3.04 6.89 15.23
N CYS A 28 4.28 7.38 15.07
CA CYS A 28 5.05 8.01 16.14
C CYS A 28 4.73 9.50 16.34
N THR A 29 4.20 9.86 17.50
CA THR A 29 4.26 11.22 18.02
C THR A 29 5.68 11.56 18.47
N GLY A 30 6.35 12.52 17.82
CA GLY A 30 7.41 13.30 18.48
C GLY A 30 8.84 13.25 17.93
N SER A 31 9.09 12.79 16.71
CA SER A 31 10.43 12.90 16.11
C SER A 31 10.37 13.61 14.77
N LEU A 32 11.21 14.62 14.57
CA LEU A 32 11.62 15.15 13.26
C LEU A 32 12.36 14.03 12.49
N GLY A 33 11.64 12.96 12.15
CA GLY A 33 12.18 11.78 11.50
C GLY A 33 11.88 11.85 10.02
N THR A 34 12.83 12.34 9.24
CA THR A 34 12.98 12.10 7.79
C THR A 34 11.67 12.02 7.01
N ARG A 35 11.23 13.20 6.52
CA ARG A 35 10.40 13.38 5.32
C ARG A 35 10.61 12.24 4.32
N LEU A 36 9.63 11.34 4.21
CA LEU A 36 9.65 10.28 3.23
C LEU A 36 9.63 10.85 1.81
N VAL A 37 10.50 10.28 0.97
CA VAL A 37 10.79 10.68 -0.41
C VAL A 37 9.52 10.72 -1.25
N TRP A 38 8.58 9.80 -1.04
CA TRP A 38 7.37 9.68 -1.85
C TRP A 38 6.46 10.90 -1.81
N VAL A 39 6.15 11.41 -0.60
CA VAL A 39 5.26 12.57 -0.49
C VAL A 39 5.97 13.83 -0.95
N ASN A 40 7.22 14.08 -0.53
CA ASN A 40 7.92 15.31 -0.98
C ASN A 40 8.22 15.33 -2.48
N LEU A 41 8.30 14.17 -3.15
CA LEU A 41 8.58 14.11 -4.60
C LEU A 41 7.32 14.30 -5.46
N VAL A 42 6.13 13.93 -4.98
CA VAL A 42 4.89 13.93 -5.79
C VAL A 42 3.84 14.92 -5.29
N LEU A 43 3.78 15.21 -4.00
CA LEU A 43 2.78 16.11 -3.42
C LEU A 43 3.45 17.05 -2.41
N THR A 44 3.53 18.33 -2.74
CA THR A 44 3.89 19.41 -1.80
C THR A 44 2.84 19.63 -0.70
N ALA A 45 2.12 18.58 -0.30
CA ALA A 45 1.17 18.61 0.79
C ALA A 45 1.90 18.27 2.11
N PRO A 46 1.75 19.10 3.17
CA PRO A 46 2.18 18.70 4.49
C PRO A 46 1.31 17.50 4.90
N LEU A 47 1.92 16.33 5.08
CA LEU A 47 1.24 15.21 5.71
C LEU A 47 0.76 15.68 7.09
N SER A 48 -0.55 15.61 7.31
CA SER A 48 -1.13 15.83 8.62
C SER A 48 -0.47 14.87 9.63
N PRO A 49 -0.41 15.23 10.93
CA PRO A 49 0.12 14.38 12.01
C PRO A 49 -0.70 13.07 12.23
N THR A 50 -1.56 12.72 11.27
CA THR A 50 -2.50 11.61 11.25
C THR A 50 -2.07 10.50 10.27
N SER A 51 -0.82 10.44 9.81
CA SER A 51 -0.40 9.56 8.71
C SER A 51 -0.24 8.08 9.09
N SER A 52 -1.13 7.54 9.94
CA SER A 52 -1.28 6.09 10.14
C SER A 52 -2.39 5.59 9.22
N PHE A 53 -2.23 4.41 8.65
CA PHE A 53 -3.28 3.79 7.84
C PHE A 53 -4.53 3.51 8.66
N CYS A 54 -5.65 3.35 7.97
CA CYS A 54 -6.94 3.37 8.64
C CYS A 54 -7.36 2.05 9.30
N GLU A 55 -6.62 0.96 9.09
CA GLU A 55 -6.91 -0.30 9.77
C GLU A 55 -6.62 -0.20 11.28
N GLU A 56 -7.40 -0.89 12.12
CA GLU A 56 -7.18 -0.92 13.58
C GLU A 56 -6.05 -1.91 13.93
N ASP A 57 -5.13 -1.46 14.79
CA ASP A 57 -3.93 -2.24 15.13
C ASP A 57 -4.25 -3.45 15.99
N TYR A 58 -3.76 -4.62 15.55
CA TYR A 58 -3.89 -5.92 16.22
C TYR A 58 -5.35 -6.35 16.48
N ALA A 59 -6.31 -5.83 15.70
CA ALA A 59 -7.72 -6.14 15.86
C ALA A 59 -8.07 -7.62 15.56
N VAL A 60 -7.28 -8.28 14.71
CA VAL A 60 -7.49 -9.68 14.31
C VAL A 60 -6.53 -10.64 15.04
N THR A 61 -5.27 -10.25 15.18
CA THR A 61 -4.22 -11.07 15.79
C THR A 61 -3.18 -10.20 16.48
N ILE A 62 -2.58 -10.71 17.55
CA ILE A 62 -1.50 -10.01 18.28
C ILE A 62 -0.18 -9.99 17.50
N TYR A 63 -0.03 -10.80 16.45
CA TYR A 63 1.24 -10.94 15.72
C TYR A 63 1.35 -10.05 14.49
N ILE A 64 0.22 -9.65 13.90
CA ILE A 64 0.14 -8.84 12.68
C ILE A 64 -0.68 -7.60 13.03
N ALA A 65 -0.06 -6.43 12.96
CA ALA A 65 -0.71 -5.19 13.35
C ALA A 65 -1.88 -4.82 12.43
N GLU A 66 -1.63 -4.68 11.14
CA GLU A 66 -2.68 -4.37 10.15
C GLU A 66 -2.91 -5.61 9.29
N PHE A 67 -3.88 -6.43 9.67
CA PHE A 67 -4.06 -7.78 9.13
C PHE A 67 -4.43 -7.77 7.64
N ILE A 68 -5.40 -6.94 7.23
CA ILE A 68 -5.87 -6.86 5.85
C ILE A 68 -4.82 -6.18 4.97
N ASN A 69 -4.18 -5.13 5.46
CA ASN A 69 -3.07 -4.50 4.74
C ASN A 69 -1.91 -5.48 4.52
N ALA A 70 -1.49 -6.23 5.55
CA ALA A 70 -0.44 -7.23 5.42
C ALA A 70 -0.84 -8.39 4.48
N LEU A 71 -2.07 -8.89 4.59
CA LEU A 71 -2.55 -10.00 3.76
C LEU A 71 -2.67 -9.59 2.29
N SER A 72 -3.20 -8.39 2.02
CA SER A 72 -3.35 -7.88 0.65
C SER A 72 -2.00 -7.64 -0.04
N SER A 73 -0.93 -7.32 0.69
CA SER A 73 0.43 -7.21 0.14
C SER A 73 0.97 -8.54 -0.39
N LEU A 74 0.39 -9.69 -0.02
CA LEU A 74 0.77 -10.97 -0.63
C LEU A 74 0.36 -11.07 -2.10
N ALA A 75 -0.53 -10.20 -2.59
CA ALA A 75 -0.94 -10.15 -3.99
C ALA A 75 0.25 -9.97 -4.96
N TYR A 76 1.30 -9.26 -4.53
CA TYR A 76 2.51 -9.09 -5.34
C TYR A 76 3.27 -10.40 -5.60
N GLY A 77 3.08 -11.41 -4.75
CA GLY A 77 3.76 -12.71 -4.84
C GLY A 77 3.04 -13.78 -5.65
N ILE A 78 1.81 -13.53 -6.11
CA ILE A 78 0.96 -14.56 -6.74
C ILE A 78 1.40 -14.89 -8.19
N THR A 79 2.42 -14.22 -8.71
CA THR A 79 2.92 -14.42 -10.07
C THR A 79 3.43 -15.85 -10.28
N ARG A 80 3.00 -16.52 -11.37
CA ARG A 80 3.41 -17.91 -11.70
C ARG A 80 4.78 -18.04 -12.38
N LYS A 81 5.51 -16.95 -12.57
CA LYS A 81 6.79 -16.93 -13.27
C LYS A 81 7.91 -16.70 -12.24
N HIS A 82 9.09 -17.25 -12.51
CA HIS A 82 10.27 -17.14 -11.64
C HIS A 82 11.40 -16.35 -12.30
N ASP A 83 11.04 -15.33 -13.07
CA ASP A 83 12.02 -14.40 -13.63
C ASP A 83 12.34 -13.27 -12.65
N SER A 84 13.37 -12.49 -12.94
CA SER A 84 13.85 -11.40 -12.08
C SER A 84 12.75 -10.38 -11.75
N LEU A 85 11.84 -10.11 -12.68
CA LEU A 85 10.72 -9.20 -12.44
C LEU A 85 9.71 -9.77 -11.43
N SER A 86 9.37 -11.06 -11.52
CA SER A 86 8.48 -11.71 -10.54
C SER A 86 9.13 -11.79 -9.17
N VAL A 87 10.43 -12.07 -9.12
CA VAL A 87 11.21 -12.06 -7.86
C VAL A 87 11.19 -10.65 -7.25
N ALA A 88 11.36 -9.60 -8.05
CA ALA A 88 11.28 -8.22 -7.55
C ALA A 88 9.89 -7.90 -6.97
N LEU A 89 8.79 -8.31 -7.63
CA LEU A 89 7.44 -8.15 -7.08
C LEU A 89 7.24 -8.92 -5.78
N PHE A 90 7.71 -10.16 -5.71
CA PHE A 90 7.64 -10.93 -4.49
C PHE A 90 8.38 -10.25 -3.32
N LEU A 91 9.56 -9.68 -3.56
CA LEU A 91 10.32 -8.92 -2.56
C LEU A 91 9.60 -7.64 -2.13
N ILE A 92 8.93 -6.94 -3.05
CA ILE A 92 8.04 -5.80 -2.73
C ILE A 92 6.92 -6.26 -1.78
N GLY A 93 6.27 -7.39 -2.09
CA GLY A 93 5.23 -7.98 -1.23
C GLY A 93 5.74 -8.33 0.17
N ILE A 94 6.94 -8.91 0.28
CA ILE A 94 7.57 -9.20 1.59
C ILE A 94 7.85 -7.91 2.36
N ALA A 95 8.45 -6.91 1.73
CA ALA A 95 8.77 -5.64 2.39
C ALA A 95 7.51 -4.97 2.95
N SER A 96 6.46 -4.93 2.14
CA SER A 96 5.16 -4.36 2.53
C SER A 96 4.48 -5.16 3.64
N THR A 97 4.46 -6.50 3.52
CA THR A 97 3.91 -7.38 4.57
C THR A 97 4.66 -7.20 5.88
N ALA A 98 5.99 -7.13 5.85
CA ALA A 98 6.81 -6.92 7.04
C ALA A 98 6.52 -5.57 7.70
N TYR A 99 6.27 -4.53 6.91
CA TYR A 99 5.86 -3.24 7.45
C TYR A 99 4.49 -3.28 8.11
N HIS A 100 3.44 -3.73 7.41
CA HIS A 100 2.09 -3.77 7.97
C HIS A 100 1.92 -4.76 9.12
N ALA A 101 2.75 -5.80 9.20
CA ALA A 101 2.77 -6.71 10.35
C ALA A 101 3.40 -6.09 11.59
N THR A 102 4.45 -5.27 11.44
CA THR A 102 5.29 -4.81 12.57
C THR A 102 5.13 -3.34 12.93
N LEU A 103 4.72 -2.49 11.99
CA LEU A 103 4.65 -1.03 12.09
C LEU A 103 5.96 -0.40 12.61
N ARG A 104 7.09 -0.96 12.18
CA ARG A 104 8.43 -0.47 12.55
C ARG A 104 9.00 0.45 11.47
N GLN A 105 9.78 1.44 11.90
CA GLN A 105 10.41 2.43 11.00
C GLN A 105 11.36 1.81 9.96
N GLY A 106 12.09 0.75 10.32
CA GLY A 106 13.00 0.07 9.37
C GLY A 106 12.25 -0.50 8.16
N PRO A 107 11.30 -1.43 8.38
CA PRO A 107 10.43 -1.92 7.32
C PRO A 107 9.63 -0.83 6.60
N GLN A 108 9.23 0.25 7.28
CA GLN A 108 8.53 1.37 6.65
C GLN A 108 9.34 1.96 5.48
N PHE A 109 10.61 2.30 5.71
CA PHE A 109 11.46 2.82 4.63
C PHE A 109 11.57 1.85 3.44
N SER A 110 11.66 0.55 3.74
CA SER A 110 11.70 -0.49 2.72
C SER A 110 10.39 -0.57 1.93
N ASP A 111 9.25 -0.50 2.60
CA ASP A 111 7.93 -0.49 1.95
C ASP A 111 7.79 0.73 1.04
N ASP A 112 8.04 1.93 1.57
CA ASP A 112 7.93 3.18 0.81
C ASP A 112 8.83 3.17 -0.44
N LEU A 113 10.09 2.73 -0.31
CA LEU A 113 10.99 2.61 -1.45
C LEU A 113 10.49 1.57 -2.46
N SER A 114 10.02 0.42 -1.97
CA SER A 114 9.55 -0.68 -2.81
C SER A 114 8.30 -0.31 -3.61
N MET A 115 7.42 0.52 -3.04
CA MET A 115 6.16 0.96 -3.67
C MET A 115 6.35 1.96 -4.81
N LEU A 116 7.54 2.58 -4.95
CA LEU A 116 7.88 3.41 -6.13
C LEU A 116 7.71 2.64 -7.43
N LEU A 117 8.18 1.39 -7.46
CA LEU A 117 8.19 0.58 -8.67
C LEU A 117 6.77 0.24 -9.15
N PRO A 118 5.90 -0.43 -8.38
CA PRO A 118 4.56 -0.79 -8.86
C PRO A 118 3.69 0.44 -9.15
N ALA A 119 3.82 1.52 -8.40
CA ALA A 119 3.13 2.77 -8.72
C ALA A 119 3.62 3.37 -10.04
N SER A 120 4.94 3.38 -10.29
CA SER A 120 5.49 3.81 -11.57
C SER A 120 5.02 2.92 -12.74
N CYS A 121 4.82 1.61 -12.52
CA CYS A 121 4.28 0.71 -13.53
C CYS A 121 2.82 1.03 -13.91
N LEU A 122 2.01 1.48 -12.95
CA LEU A 122 0.66 1.99 -13.23
C LEU A 122 0.72 3.25 -14.10
N LEU A 123 1.62 4.19 -13.78
CA LEU A 123 1.87 5.39 -14.59
C LEU A 123 2.45 5.06 -15.97
N GLN A 124 3.32 4.06 -16.09
CA GLN A 124 3.98 3.72 -17.36
C GLN A 124 2.98 3.23 -18.42
N ARG A 125 1.83 2.69 -18.00
CA ARG A 125 0.72 2.36 -18.90
C ARG A 125 0.07 3.59 -19.56
N LEU A 126 0.32 4.81 -19.08
CA LEU A 126 -0.05 6.07 -19.77
C LEU A 126 0.75 6.31 -21.03
N TYR A 127 2.03 5.90 -21.04
CA TYR A 127 2.91 6.05 -22.20
C TYR A 127 2.67 4.99 -23.28
N ALA A 128 1.94 3.92 -22.95
CA ALA A 128 1.47 2.94 -23.92
C ALA A 128 0.25 3.49 -24.69
N HIS A 129 0.47 4.55 -25.48
CA HIS A 129 -0.57 5.22 -26.24
C HIS A 129 -1.13 4.29 -27.34
N GLY A 130 -2.45 4.10 -27.40
CA GLY A 130 -3.14 3.43 -28.52
C GLY A 130 -3.71 2.03 -28.26
N GLN A 131 -3.62 1.46 -27.06
CA GLN A 131 -4.32 0.20 -26.72
C GLN A 131 -5.48 0.44 -25.76
N THR A 132 -6.61 -0.26 -25.95
CA THR A 132 -7.75 -0.28 -24.98
C THR A 132 -7.30 -0.66 -23.57
N ARG A 133 -6.26 -1.49 -23.47
CA ARG A 133 -5.60 -1.82 -22.19
C ARG A 133 -5.01 -0.59 -21.47
N ALA A 134 -4.64 0.47 -22.19
CA ALA A 134 -4.11 1.71 -21.61
C ALA A 134 -5.18 2.53 -20.89
N VAL A 135 -6.43 2.56 -21.38
CA VAL A 135 -7.54 3.24 -20.69
C VAL A 135 -7.89 2.51 -19.40
N VAL A 136 -8.07 1.19 -19.45
CA VAL A 136 -8.32 0.36 -18.26
C VAL A 136 -7.19 0.54 -17.24
N SER A 137 -5.95 0.63 -17.72
CA SER A 137 -4.77 0.88 -16.89
C SER A 137 -4.79 2.22 -16.18
N LEU A 138 -5.08 3.29 -16.92
CA LEU A 138 -5.17 4.63 -16.36
C LEU A 138 -6.28 4.70 -15.31
N VAL A 139 -7.45 4.14 -15.63
CA VAL A 139 -8.57 4.07 -14.69
C VAL A 139 -8.18 3.31 -13.42
N ALA A 140 -7.56 2.13 -13.56
CA ALA A 140 -7.11 1.35 -12.40
C ALA A 140 -6.09 2.11 -11.54
N GLY A 141 -5.13 2.80 -12.17
CA GLY A 141 -4.12 3.59 -11.45
C GLY A 141 -4.72 4.79 -10.71
N VAL A 142 -5.63 5.51 -11.35
CA VAL A 142 -6.35 6.64 -10.71
C VAL A 142 -7.23 6.14 -9.58
N VAL A 143 -7.98 5.05 -9.79
CA VAL A 143 -8.83 4.46 -8.75
C VAL A 143 -8.00 4.02 -7.55
N ALA A 144 -6.87 3.34 -7.78
CA ALA A 144 -5.97 2.94 -6.70
C ALA A 144 -5.50 4.16 -5.91
N PHE A 145 -5.00 5.20 -6.59
CA PHE A 145 -4.52 6.41 -5.94
C PHE A 145 -5.62 7.13 -5.14
N LEU A 146 -6.82 7.25 -5.71
CA LEU A 146 -7.95 7.88 -5.02
C LEU A 146 -8.37 7.08 -3.78
N ILE A 147 -8.49 5.76 -3.88
CA ILE A 147 -8.83 4.87 -2.76
C ILE A 147 -7.80 5.01 -1.63
N TRP A 148 -6.51 5.07 -1.97
CA TRP A 148 -5.43 5.29 -1.01
C TRP A 148 -5.55 6.64 -0.28
N ASN A 149 -5.78 7.73 -1.02
CA ASN A 149 -5.96 9.06 -0.42
C ASN A 149 -7.21 9.14 0.46
N VAL A 150 -8.31 8.48 0.05
CA VAL A 150 -9.54 8.42 0.85
C VAL A 150 -9.30 7.67 2.17
N ASP A 151 -8.54 6.57 2.16
CA ASP A 151 -8.19 5.86 3.40
C ASP A 151 -7.42 6.75 4.37
N LEU A 152 -6.52 7.59 3.87
CA LEU A 152 -5.71 8.52 4.67
C LEU A 152 -6.53 9.70 5.21
N GLU A 153 -7.32 10.37 4.37
CA GLU A 153 -8.01 11.61 4.74
C GLU A 153 -9.31 11.36 5.51
N ARG A 154 -10.06 10.31 5.16
CA ARG A 154 -11.40 10.03 5.69
C ARG A 154 -11.41 8.88 6.70
N CYS A 155 -10.28 8.65 7.37
CA CYS A 155 -10.15 7.45 8.18
C CYS A 155 -11.18 7.35 9.32
N LEU A 156 -11.39 8.44 10.08
CA LEU A 156 -12.34 8.42 11.21
C LEU A 156 -13.76 8.09 10.75
N GLU A 157 -14.17 8.64 9.60
CA GLU A 157 -15.48 8.35 8.99
C GLU A 157 -15.55 6.89 8.53
N LEU A 158 -14.50 6.39 7.86
CA LEU A 158 -14.40 5.00 7.41
C LEU A 158 -14.48 4.03 8.60
N ARG A 159 -13.73 4.25 9.68
CA ARG A 159 -13.80 3.42 10.89
C ARG A 159 -15.19 3.45 11.52
N ALA A 160 -15.82 4.61 11.62
CA ALA A 160 -17.19 4.72 12.13
C ALA A 160 -18.20 3.93 11.28
N ILE A 161 -18.02 3.90 9.96
CA ILE A 161 -18.84 3.09 9.05
C ILE A 161 -18.54 1.59 9.23
N ARG A 162 -17.26 1.21 9.29
CA ARG A 162 -16.82 -0.18 9.49
C ARG A 162 -17.37 -0.77 10.80
N GLN A 163 -17.34 0.00 11.88
CA GLN A 163 -17.90 -0.43 13.18
C GLN A 163 -19.43 -0.65 13.11
N LYS A 164 -20.15 0.04 12.22
CA LYS A 164 -21.59 -0.17 12.02
C LYS A 164 -21.91 -1.38 11.14
N LEU A 165 -21.12 -1.59 10.09
CA LEU A 165 -21.40 -2.64 9.10
C LEU A 165 -20.92 -4.03 9.53
N GLY A 166 -19.87 -4.10 10.35
CA GLY A 166 -19.27 -5.36 10.77
C GLY A 166 -18.68 -6.18 9.62
N LEU A 167 -18.42 -7.46 9.87
CA LEU A 167 -17.88 -8.38 8.86
C LEU A 167 -18.96 -8.81 7.85
N PRO A 168 -18.62 -8.99 6.56
CA PRO A 168 -17.30 -8.87 5.94
C PRO A 168 -16.94 -7.43 5.48
N TRP A 169 -17.87 -6.48 5.64
CA TRP A 169 -17.74 -5.12 5.11
C TRP A 169 -16.59 -4.33 5.75
N THR A 170 -16.25 -4.60 7.00
CA THR A 170 -15.05 -4.04 7.64
C THR A 170 -13.79 -4.29 6.82
N TRP A 171 -13.64 -5.52 6.30
CA TRP A 171 -12.48 -5.89 5.48
C TRP A 171 -12.60 -5.35 4.06
N ALA A 172 -13.80 -5.41 3.48
CA ALA A 172 -14.05 -4.85 2.15
C ALA A 172 -13.83 -3.32 2.11
N LEU A 173 -14.03 -2.62 3.22
CA LEU A 173 -13.77 -1.20 3.34
C LEU A 173 -12.32 -0.88 3.70
N GLY A 174 -11.44 -1.87 3.88
CA GLY A 174 -9.99 -1.71 4.04
C GLY A 174 -9.36 -1.18 2.75
N LEU A 175 -9.56 0.11 2.47
CA LEU A 175 -9.21 0.78 1.22
C LEU A 175 -7.71 0.70 0.93
N HIS A 176 -6.87 0.79 1.96
CA HIS A 176 -5.44 0.59 1.81
C HIS A 176 -5.07 -0.83 1.33
N GLY A 177 -5.82 -1.86 1.73
CA GLY A 177 -5.64 -3.21 1.19
C GLY A 177 -6.00 -3.31 -0.29
N TRP A 178 -7.01 -2.59 -0.75
CA TRP A 178 -7.34 -2.52 -2.19
C TRP A 178 -6.25 -1.82 -3.00
N TRP A 179 -5.58 -0.82 -2.42
CA TRP A 179 -4.42 -0.20 -3.04
C TRP A 179 -3.36 -1.26 -3.39
N HIS A 180 -2.96 -2.12 -2.44
CA HIS A 180 -2.00 -3.21 -2.69
C HIS A 180 -2.42 -4.16 -3.81
N ILE A 181 -3.70 -4.54 -3.84
CA ILE A 181 -4.21 -5.44 -4.86
C ILE A 181 -4.13 -4.79 -6.24
N LEU A 182 -4.58 -3.54 -6.37
CA LEU A 182 -4.63 -2.82 -7.65
C LEU A 182 -3.23 -2.52 -8.19
N THR A 183 -2.30 -2.12 -7.34
CA THR A 183 -0.89 -1.91 -7.72
C THR A 183 -0.19 -3.21 -8.07
N ALA A 184 -0.47 -4.32 -7.38
CA ALA A 184 0.05 -5.65 -7.72
C ALA A 184 -0.44 -6.12 -9.09
N LEU A 185 -1.74 -5.99 -9.38
CA LEU A 185 -2.30 -6.27 -10.71
C LEU A 185 -1.70 -5.34 -11.78
N GLY A 186 -1.53 -4.06 -11.43
CA GLY A 186 -0.81 -3.05 -12.19
C GLY A 186 0.57 -3.52 -12.66
N ALA A 187 1.38 -3.93 -11.69
CA ALA A 187 2.74 -4.39 -11.92
C ALA A 187 2.79 -5.75 -12.64
N ALA A 188 1.87 -6.67 -12.33
CA ALA A 188 1.81 -7.98 -12.98
C ALA A 188 1.65 -7.87 -14.51
N GLU A 189 0.71 -7.08 -15.02
CA GLU A 189 0.61 -6.91 -16.49
C GLU A 189 1.82 -6.16 -17.05
N PHE A 190 2.41 -5.23 -16.29
CA PHE A 190 3.62 -4.54 -16.75
C PHE A 190 4.75 -5.56 -16.99
N THR A 191 4.94 -6.51 -16.07
CA THR A 191 5.91 -7.59 -16.30
C THR A 191 5.58 -8.42 -17.54
N THR A 192 4.30 -8.69 -17.81
CA THR A 192 3.85 -9.37 -19.04
C THR A 192 4.16 -8.57 -20.30
N LEU A 193 3.93 -7.25 -20.27
CA LEU A 193 4.27 -6.36 -21.38
C LEU A 193 5.78 -6.32 -21.64
N VAL A 194 6.59 -6.16 -20.59
CA VAL A 194 8.05 -6.15 -20.70
C VAL A 194 8.56 -7.48 -21.25
N ARG A 195 8.06 -8.61 -20.74
CA ARG A 195 8.39 -9.94 -21.29
C ARG A 195 8.09 -10.03 -22.78
N GLY A 196 6.91 -9.59 -23.20
CA GLY A 196 6.50 -9.61 -24.61
C GLY A 196 7.38 -8.71 -25.49
N LEU A 197 7.76 -7.53 -25.00
CA LEU A 197 8.67 -6.63 -25.71
C LEU A 197 10.09 -7.18 -25.81
N VAL A 198 10.61 -7.73 -24.72
CA VAL A 198 11.93 -8.39 -24.70
C VAL A 198 11.93 -9.59 -25.64
N TRP A 199 10.89 -10.43 -25.61
CA TRP A 199 10.75 -11.60 -26.49
C TRP A 199 10.74 -11.22 -27.97
N ARG A 200 9.98 -10.17 -28.34
CA ARG A 200 9.98 -9.62 -29.71
C ARG A 200 11.36 -9.10 -30.10
N ARG A 201 12.04 -8.39 -29.20
CA ARG A 201 13.36 -7.81 -29.48
C ARG A 201 14.45 -8.88 -29.65
N LEU A 202 14.33 -10.00 -28.94
CA LEU A 202 15.22 -11.15 -29.07
C LEU A 202 14.91 -12.04 -30.29
N GLY A 203 13.93 -11.68 -31.12
CA GLY A 203 13.64 -12.37 -32.38
C GLY A 203 12.96 -13.73 -32.21
N PHE A 204 12.40 -14.04 -31.04
CA PHE A 204 11.73 -15.32 -30.78
C PHE A 204 10.21 -15.30 -31.10
N ALA A 205 9.70 -14.21 -31.67
CA ALA A 205 8.34 -14.16 -32.20
C ALA A 205 8.37 -14.64 -33.66
N SER A 206 8.12 -15.93 -33.86
CA SER A 206 7.81 -16.54 -35.16
C SER A 206 6.42 -16.16 -35.64
#